data_AF-A0AAP2D7S0-F1
#
_entry.id   AF-A0AAP2D7S0-F1
#
_cell.length_a   1.000
_cell.length_b   1.000
_cell.length_c   1.000
_cell.angle_alpha   90.00
_cell.angle_beta   90.00
_cell.angle_gamma   90.00
#
_symmetry.space_group_name_H-M   'P 1'
#
loop_
_entity.id
_entity.type
_entity.pdbx_description
1 polymer ?
#
loop_
_entity_poly.entity_id
_entity_poly.type
_entity_poly.pdbx_seq_one_letter_code
_entity_poly.pdbx_strand_id
1 'polypeptide(L)'
;MKNNSWILFVMLSVLTVLVSGCHDEAQGPAVPGNVRFTIDARAVGEASHGRVGAVLPAGASVYVTIADAGGHEVYTMKQIALLTLGEDYVSEPLPLPPGTYTLTDFLVTDAVGTTLYATPKEGSPLAAWVADPLPASFSVTADAVTGQDVQVLATGEHSADEFGYVTFRVNVAPFPYFRLSVFAYDSSHTPVFSPVRASILDGADTVYKQTLPAGTNAIAFVGDPSRTYTLSLTQPSYRQHTQTFVLGELLEALDGAPLSVTLTPALTFTAYGTYFYTFRLTGNGEDLTIDWGDGVVEPMTSSIFGSFVHYYTDDHLLHFVSIYGDLESISALESYGNGPTTEISLVNLPNLLIFAAAETRSPVYVDFRHNPRISLISFPHSDIRSFDLPEDARLSLVDLVGNAGTSEASLNAAIQAAYRGQMTYGYEGFLYLSTMPEGAGEFVGPVTEESLAMLRELRDLHGWLVWPYDF
;
A
#
# COMPACT_ATOMS: atom_id res chain seq x y z
N MET A 1 -16.25 -27.99 -72.75
CA MET A 1 -15.77 -28.39 -71.41
C MET A 1 -14.47 -27.65 -71.17
N LYS A 2 -14.55 -26.47 -70.55
CA LYS A 2 -13.44 -25.53 -70.37
C LYS A 2 -13.24 -25.28 -68.88
N ASN A 3 -11.97 -25.27 -68.50
CA ASN A 3 -11.32 -24.50 -67.45
C ASN A 3 -11.99 -24.47 -66.07
N ASN A 4 -11.32 -25.07 -65.06
CA ASN A 4 -11.30 -24.52 -63.68
C ASN A 4 -10.19 -25.13 -62.79
N SER A 5 -9.05 -25.53 -63.36
CA SER A 5 -7.95 -26.10 -62.55
C SER A 5 -6.84 -25.12 -62.17
N TRP A 6 -6.82 -23.90 -62.73
CA TRP A 6 -5.72 -22.95 -62.52
C TRP A 6 -5.99 -21.91 -61.43
N ILE A 7 -7.26 -21.68 -61.07
CA ILE A 7 -7.66 -20.70 -60.04
C ILE A 7 -7.38 -21.24 -58.62
N LEU A 8 -7.44 -22.56 -58.40
CA LEU A 8 -7.14 -23.16 -57.09
C LEU A 8 -5.65 -23.06 -56.72
N PHE A 9 -4.75 -23.07 -57.71
CA PHE A 9 -3.31 -22.97 -57.45
C PHE A 9 -2.87 -21.54 -57.14
N VAL A 10 -3.50 -20.53 -57.73
CA VAL A 10 -3.16 -19.11 -57.46
C VAL A 10 -3.73 -18.64 -56.11
N MET A 11 -4.90 -19.12 -55.67
CA MET A 11 -5.41 -18.77 -54.33
C MET A 11 -4.62 -19.39 -53.18
N LEU A 12 -4.00 -20.56 -53.37
CA LEU A 12 -3.18 -21.19 -52.32
C LEU A 12 -1.80 -20.52 -52.16
N SER A 13 -1.30 -19.88 -53.22
CA SER A 13 -0.03 -19.13 -53.21
C SER A 13 -0.15 -17.70 -52.67
N VAL A 14 -1.35 -17.09 -52.68
CA VAL A 14 -1.57 -15.75 -52.11
C VAL A 14 -1.85 -15.81 -50.60
N LEU A 15 -2.32 -16.94 -50.08
CA LEU A 15 -2.54 -17.12 -48.63
C LEU A 15 -1.25 -17.44 -47.85
N THR A 16 -0.15 -17.76 -48.53
CA THR A 16 1.15 -18.09 -47.89
C THR A 16 2.08 -16.89 -47.73
N VAL A 17 1.77 -15.73 -48.33
CA VAL A 17 2.60 -14.52 -48.25
C VAL A 17 2.12 -13.52 -47.18
N LEU A 18 0.98 -13.76 -46.53
CA LEU A 18 0.44 -12.88 -45.48
C LEU A 18 0.68 -13.37 -44.03
N VAL A 19 1.47 -14.42 -43.83
CA VAL A 19 1.86 -14.92 -42.49
C VAL A 19 3.38 -14.83 -42.27
N SER A 20 3.99 -13.75 -42.79
CA SER A 20 5.25 -13.23 -42.25
C SER A 20 4.99 -11.90 -41.56
N GLY A 21 4.04 -11.90 -40.63
CA GLY A 21 4.05 -10.90 -39.56
C GLY A 21 5.26 -11.21 -38.69
N CYS A 22 6.13 -10.22 -38.50
CA CYS A 22 7.17 -10.29 -37.46
C CYS A 22 6.50 -10.76 -36.17
N HIS A 23 6.84 -11.97 -35.72
CA HIS A 23 6.83 -12.25 -34.30
C HIS A 23 7.92 -11.36 -33.72
N ASP A 24 7.56 -10.17 -33.25
CA ASP A 24 8.22 -9.68 -32.05
C ASP A 24 7.86 -10.72 -30.98
N GLU A 25 8.73 -11.71 -30.82
CA GLU A 25 8.86 -12.38 -29.54
C GLU A 25 9.06 -11.23 -28.56
N ALA A 26 7.97 -10.87 -27.85
CA ALA A 26 8.05 -10.02 -26.70
C ALA A 26 8.99 -10.74 -25.73
N GLN A 27 10.28 -10.41 -25.81
CA GLN A 27 11.25 -10.75 -24.78
C GLN A 27 10.58 -10.32 -23.48
N GLY A 28 10.31 -11.30 -22.61
CA GLY A 28 9.81 -11.00 -21.28
C GLY A 28 10.68 -9.93 -20.65
N PRO A 29 10.12 -9.06 -19.79
CA PRO A 29 10.85 -7.92 -19.23
C PRO A 29 12.22 -8.39 -18.76
N ALA A 30 13.28 -7.87 -19.38
CA ALA A 30 14.64 -8.29 -19.09
C ALA A 30 14.88 -8.10 -17.59
N VAL A 31 15.20 -9.19 -16.89
CA VAL A 31 15.51 -9.15 -15.46
C VAL A 31 16.70 -8.22 -15.28
N PRO A 32 16.58 -7.13 -14.49
CA PRO A 32 17.67 -6.18 -14.32
C PRO A 32 18.85 -6.85 -13.62
N GLY A 33 20.06 -6.41 -13.96
CA GLY A 33 21.24 -6.67 -13.13
C GLY A 33 21.40 -5.56 -12.10
N ASN A 34 22.43 -5.67 -11.26
CA ASN A 34 22.79 -4.63 -10.31
C ASN A 34 24.26 -4.23 -10.49
N VAL A 35 24.56 -2.95 -10.32
CA VAL A 35 25.93 -2.46 -10.16
C VAL A 35 26.15 -2.02 -8.71
N ARG A 36 27.36 -2.21 -8.21
CA ARG A 36 27.79 -1.80 -6.88
C ARG A 36 29.16 -1.16 -6.99
N PHE A 37 29.34 -0.01 -6.36
CA PHE A 37 30.59 0.73 -6.38
C PHE A 37 31.38 0.47 -5.11
N THR A 38 32.66 0.16 -5.25
CA THR A 38 33.59 -0.02 -4.14
C THR A 38 34.61 1.10 -4.16
N ILE A 39 34.83 1.72 -3.02
CA ILE A 39 35.87 2.74 -2.83
C ILE A 39 37.04 2.06 -2.13
N ASP A 40 38.15 1.91 -2.85
CA ASP A 40 39.37 1.33 -2.30
C ASP A 40 40.08 2.34 -1.39
N ALA A 41 40.00 2.11 -0.07
CA ALA A 41 40.66 2.92 0.94
C ALA A 41 42.14 2.53 1.17
N ARG A 42 42.63 1.43 0.56
CA ARG A 42 43.90 0.78 0.94
C ARG A 42 45.14 1.25 0.19
N ALA A 43 45.06 2.29 -0.64
CA ALA A 43 46.25 2.82 -1.31
C ALA A 43 47.04 3.83 -0.44
N VAL A 44 47.54 3.41 0.73
CA VAL A 44 48.55 4.18 1.51
C VAL A 44 49.68 3.26 1.99
N GLY A 45 50.74 3.19 1.19
CA GLY A 45 52.10 3.25 1.71
C GLY A 45 52.44 4.73 1.97
N GLU A 46 53.21 4.98 3.03
CA GLU A 46 53.59 6.26 3.63
C GLU A 46 53.84 7.44 2.66
N ALA A 47 52.77 8.12 2.21
CA ALA A 47 52.72 9.55 1.84
C ALA A 47 51.28 9.90 1.42
N SER A 48 50.46 10.40 2.35
CA SER A 48 49.07 10.78 2.10
C SER A 48 48.96 12.04 1.23
N HIS A 49 49.06 11.85 -0.09
CA HIS A 49 48.74 12.85 -1.10
C HIS A 49 47.23 12.88 -1.40
N GLY A 50 46.40 13.09 -0.36
CA GLY A 50 44.96 13.30 -0.54
C GLY A 50 44.12 12.06 -0.88
N ARG A 51 44.60 10.83 -0.66
CA ARG A 51 43.75 9.61 -0.79
C ARG A 51 42.93 9.39 0.49
N VAL A 52 41.89 8.53 0.43
CA VAL A 52 40.95 8.24 1.54
C VAL A 52 41.70 7.75 2.78
N GLY A 53 42.14 8.68 3.63
CA GLY A 53 42.87 8.39 4.87
C GLY A 53 42.01 8.52 6.13
N ALA A 54 40.74 8.90 5.99
CA ALA A 54 39.83 9.14 7.09
C ALA A 54 38.61 8.21 6.99
N VAL A 55 38.12 7.75 8.14
CA VAL A 55 36.84 7.05 8.25
C VAL A 55 35.74 7.97 7.73
N LEU A 56 34.92 7.50 6.78
CA LEU A 56 33.79 8.30 6.28
C LEU A 56 32.79 8.55 7.43
N PRO A 57 32.22 9.77 7.54
CA PRO A 57 31.23 10.05 8.57
C PRO A 57 29.98 9.18 8.37
N ALA A 58 29.28 8.90 9.48
CA ALA A 58 28.01 8.20 9.41
C ALA A 58 27.03 8.94 8.48
N GLY A 59 26.34 8.20 7.61
CA GLY A 59 25.43 8.77 6.60
C GLY A 59 26.11 9.24 5.31
N ALA A 60 27.40 8.94 5.10
CA ALA A 60 28.06 9.21 3.82
C ALA A 60 27.36 8.51 2.65
N SER A 61 27.32 9.17 1.50
CA SER A 61 26.66 8.69 0.27
C SER A 61 27.53 8.97 -0.95
N VAL A 62 27.34 8.21 -2.02
CA VAL A 62 27.89 8.52 -3.35
C VAL A 62 26.84 9.14 -4.23
N TYR A 63 27.26 10.08 -5.07
CA TYR A 63 26.49 10.63 -6.18
C TYR A 63 27.14 10.19 -7.49
N VAL A 64 26.34 9.57 -8.36
CA VAL A 64 26.82 9.02 -9.64
C VAL A 64 26.02 9.56 -10.82
N THR A 65 26.71 9.81 -11.93
CA THR A 65 26.11 10.01 -13.26
C THR A 65 26.53 8.84 -14.15
N ILE A 66 25.57 8.17 -14.78
CA ILE A 66 25.79 6.98 -15.59
C ILE A 66 25.13 7.21 -16.96
N ALA A 67 25.90 6.99 -18.02
CA ALA A 67 25.44 7.03 -19.40
C ALA A 67 25.36 5.61 -19.99
N ASP A 68 24.40 5.39 -20.89
CA ASP A 68 24.30 4.17 -21.70
C ASP A 68 25.35 4.14 -22.83
N ALA A 69 25.40 3.05 -23.59
CA ALA A 69 26.29 2.89 -24.73
C ALA A 69 26.06 3.93 -25.86
N GLY A 70 24.90 4.59 -25.89
CA GLY A 70 24.60 5.70 -26.80
C GLY A 70 25.05 7.07 -26.26
N GLY A 71 25.57 7.13 -25.04
CA GLY A 71 25.97 8.37 -24.37
C GLY A 71 24.81 9.12 -23.70
N HIS A 72 23.62 8.52 -23.60
CA HIS A 72 22.48 9.12 -22.90
C HIS A 72 22.60 8.86 -21.41
N GLU A 73 22.49 9.91 -20.60
CA GLU A 73 22.45 9.77 -19.14
C GLU A 73 21.19 9.01 -18.71
N VAL A 74 21.37 7.81 -18.15
CA VAL A 74 20.30 7.00 -17.56
C VAL A 74 20.11 7.32 -16.09
N TYR A 75 21.16 7.82 -15.44
CA TYR A 75 21.13 8.41 -14.11
C TYR A 75 21.99 9.67 -14.10
N THR A 76 21.47 10.74 -13.50
CA THR A 76 22.19 12.01 -13.31
C THR A 76 22.22 12.33 -11.83
N MET A 77 23.41 12.46 -11.24
CA MET A 77 23.62 12.75 -9.80
C MET A 77 22.74 11.90 -8.87
N LYS A 78 22.64 10.61 -9.16
CA LYS A 78 21.87 9.65 -8.35
C LYS A 78 22.60 9.41 -7.02
N GLN A 79 21.95 9.72 -5.91
CA GLN A 79 22.45 9.38 -4.58
C GLN A 79 22.28 7.89 -4.29
N ILE A 80 23.32 7.26 -3.73
CA ILE A 80 23.35 5.87 -3.29
C ILE A 80 24.04 5.83 -1.92
N ALA A 81 23.44 5.14 -0.95
CA ALA A 81 24.04 5.01 0.37
C ALA A 81 25.33 4.16 0.31
N LEU A 82 26.31 4.53 1.13
CA LEU A 82 27.51 3.72 1.36
C LEU A 82 27.38 2.88 2.62
N LEU A 83 27.83 1.64 2.52
CA LEU A 83 27.94 0.67 3.61
C LEU A 83 29.42 0.44 3.90
N THR A 84 29.77 0.36 5.18
CA THR A 84 31.13 -0.03 5.59
C THR A 84 31.20 -1.56 5.65
N LEU A 85 32.11 -2.16 4.87
CA LEU A 85 32.37 -3.60 4.88
C LEU A 85 33.84 -3.85 5.20
N GLY A 86 34.15 -4.02 6.49
CA GLY A 86 35.53 -4.10 6.96
C GLY A 86 36.24 -2.75 6.82
N GLU A 87 37.28 -2.70 5.97
CA GLU A 87 38.03 -1.47 5.68
C GLU A 87 37.58 -0.78 4.39
N ASP A 88 36.68 -1.41 3.62
CA ASP A 88 36.20 -0.90 2.34
C ASP A 88 34.83 -0.23 2.50
N TYR A 89 34.54 0.72 1.61
CA TYR A 89 33.21 1.33 1.49
C TYR A 89 32.55 0.86 0.21
N VAL A 90 31.32 0.39 0.34
CA VAL A 90 30.59 -0.29 -0.73
C VAL A 90 29.20 0.31 -0.86
N SER A 91 28.77 0.68 -2.07
CA SER A 91 27.43 1.21 -2.27
C SER A 91 26.35 0.14 -2.10
N GLU A 92 25.13 0.58 -1.79
CA GLU A 92 23.96 -0.26 -2.05
C GLU A 92 23.89 -0.65 -3.54
N PRO A 93 23.36 -1.84 -3.87
CA PRO A 93 23.17 -2.25 -5.26
C PRO A 93 22.23 -1.29 -6.01
N LEU A 94 22.66 -0.82 -7.18
CA LEU A 94 21.85 0.00 -8.09
C LEU A 94 21.35 -0.86 -9.26
N PRO A 95 20.03 -1.03 -9.45
CA PRO A 95 19.50 -1.82 -10.55
C PRO A 95 19.68 -1.10 -11.90
N LEU A 96 20.14 -1.84 -12.89
CA LEU A 96 20.33 -1.42 -14.27
C LEU A 96 19.94 -2.54 -15.24
N PRO A 97 19.30 -2.24 -16.38
CA PRO A 97 19.11 -3.22 -17.44
C PRO A 97 20.45 -3.81 -17.92
N PRO A 98 20.50 -5.06 -18.39
CA PRO A 98 21.72 -5.63 -18.95
C PRO A 98 22.24 -4.78 -20.12
N GLY A 99 23.53 -4.45 -20.12
CA GLY A 99 24.11 -3.55 -21.11
C GLY A 99 25.49 -3.02 -20.71
N THR A 100 26.04 -2.18 -21.57
CA THR A 100 27.30 -1.46 -21.33
C THR A 100 26.99 -0.02 -20.95
N TYR A 101 27.68 0.47 -19.92
CA TYR A 101 27.48 1.78 -19.34
C TYR A 101 28.81 2.48 -19.11
N THR A 102 28.74 3.79 -18.90
CA THR A 102 29.87 4.63 -18.59
C THR A 102 29.55 5.50 -17.38
N LEU A 103 30.38 5.41 -16.34
CA LEU A 103 30.34 6.28 -15.18
C LEU A 103 31.04 7.60 -15.54
N THR A 104 30.33 8.72 -15.45
CA THR A 104 30.82 10.05 -15.90
C THR A 104 31.04 11.04 -14.76
N ASP A 105 30.36 10.84 -13.62
CA ASP A 105 30.59 11.57 -12.37
C ASP A 105 30.58 10.60 -11.20
N PHE A 106 31.48 10.81 -10.23
CA PHE A 106 31.53 10.05 -8.98
C PHE A 106 32.02 10.94 -7.83
N LEU A 107 31.10 11.27 -6.93
CA LEU A 107 31.34 12.15 -5.78
C LEU A 107 30.94 11.44 -4.48
N VAL A 108 31.78 11.52 -3.46
CA VAL A 108 31.48 11.04 -2.11
C VAL A 108 31.14 12.23 -1.23
N THR A 109 30.02 12.16 -0.52
CA THR A 109 29.52 13.26 0.30
C THR A 109 29.27 12.82 1.74
N ASP A 110 29.30 13.76 2.67
CA ASP A 110 28.79 13.56 4.04
C ASP A 110 27.25 13.64 4.10
N ALA A 111 26.69 13.46 5.31
CA ALA A 111 25.26 13.49 5.54
C ALA A 111 24.58 14.86 5.26
N VAL A 112 25.36 15.95 5.17
CA VAL A 112 24.84 17.29 4.88
C VAL A 112 25.07 17.70 3.41
N GLY A 113 25.60 16.79 2.58
CA GLY A 113 25.83 17.00 1.16
C GLY A 113 27.15 17.68 0.81
N THR A 114 28.09 17.79 1.76
CA THR A 114 29.44 18.30 1.48
C THR A 114 30.25 17.23 0.76
N THR A 115 30.80 17.55 -0.42
CA THR A 115 31.67 16.64 -1.16
C THR A 115 33.01 16.48 -0.44
N LEU A 116 33.26 15.27 0.07
CA LEU A 116 34.49 14.87 0.77
C LEU A 116 35.55 14.33 -0.19
N TYR A 117 35.11 13.58 -1.21
CA TYR A 117 35.99 12.98 -2.21
C TYR A 117 35.36 13.05 -3.60
N ALA A 118 36.19 13.04 -4.63
CA ALA A 118 35.77 12.99 -6.02
C ALA A 118 36.74 12.14 -6.85
N THR A 119 36.24 11.48 -7.90
CA THR A 119 37.10 10.88 -8.92
C THR A 119 37.42 11.93 -9.99
N PRO A 120 38.71 12.25 -10.24
CA PRO A 120 39.08 13.18 -11.31
C PRO A 120 38.67 12.67 -12.69
N LYS A 121 38.30 13.59 -13.59
CA LYS A 121 38.05 13.29 -15.00
C LYS A 121 39.35 13.27 -15.81
N GLU A 122 39.42 12.46 -16.86
CA GLU A 122 40.50 12.42 -17.82
C GLU A 122 40.80 13.82 -18.36
N GLY A 123 42.09 14.15 -18.43
CA GLY A 123 42.54 15.49 -18.85
C GLY A 123 42.45 16.58 -17.77
N SER A 124 41.87 16.31 -16.61
CA SER A 124 41.93 17.25 -15.48
C SER A 124 43.32 17.29 -14.82
N PRO A 125 43.69 18.40 -14.15
CA PRO A 125 44.95 18.50 -13.42
C PRO A 125 45.23 17.35 -12.44
N LEU A 126 44.18 16.79 -11.81
CA LEU A 126 44.32 15.72 -10.82
C LEU A 126 44.15 14.30 -11.39
N ALA A 127 43.89 14.14 -12.70
CA ALA A 127 43.71 12.83 -13.34
C ALA A 127 44.91 11.88 -13.15
N ALA A 128 46.14 12.42 -13.15
CA ALA A 128 47.36 11.64 -13.01
C ALA A 128 47.57 11.00 -11.63
N TRP A 129 46.74 11.35 -10.64
CA TRP A 129 46.85 10.86 -9.26
C TRP A 129 45.98 9.63 -8.98
N VAL A 130 45.16 9.24 -9.96
CA VAL A 130 44.41 7.98 -10.00
C VAL A 130 44.87 7.16 -11.21
N ALA A 131 44.79 5.84 -11.10
CA ALA A 131 45.12 4.91 -12.17
C ALA A 131 44.01 4.84 -13.23
N ASP A 132 42.75 5.04 -12.82
CA ASP A 132 41.57 4.95 -13.69
C ASP A 132 40.65 6.18 -13.46
N PRO A 133 40.97 7.33 -14.08
CA PRO A 133 40.13 8.53 -14.05
C PRO A 133 38.82 8.33 -14.84
N LEU A 134 37.82 9.17 -14.58
CA LEU A 134 36.54 9.12 -15.34
C LEU A 134 36.70 9.71 -16.75
N PRO A 135 35.99 9.22 -17.77
CA PRO A 135 34.88 8.26 -17.71
C PRO A 135 35.33 6.79 -17.59
N ALA A 136 34.67 6.02 -16.72
CA ALA A 136 34.96 4.59 -16.51
C ALA A 136 33.85 3.69 -17.10
N SER A 137 34.22 2.71 -17.93
CA SER A 137 33.25 1.82 -18.59
C SER A 137 33.03 0.51 -17.82
N PHE A 138 31.78 0.05 -17.72
CA PHE A 138 31.42 -1.21 -17.07
C PHE A 138 30.24 -1.89 -17.76
N SER A 139 30.04 -3.18 -17.51
CA SER A 139 28.93 -3.97 -18.06
C SER A 139 28.07 -4.58 -16.96
N VAL A 140 26.76 -4.55 -17.18
CA VAL A 140 25.75 -5.15 -16.30
C VAL A 140 25.18 -6.39 -16.98
N THR A 141 25.19 -7.51 -16.27
CA THR A 141 24.58 -8.77 -16.71
C THR A 141 23.30 -9.03 -15.94
N ALA A 142 22.31 -9.62 -16.60
CA ALA A 142 21.02 -9.96 -15.98
C ALA A 142 21.22 -10.83 -14.72
N ASP A 143 20.48 -10.52 -13.66
CA ASP A 143 20.44 -11.31 -12.42
C ASP A 143 21.82 -11.51 -11.74
N ALA A 144 22.73 -10.56 -11.93
CA ALA A 144 24.04 -10.55 -11.28
C ALA A 144 24.35 -9.20 -10.63
N VAL A 145 25.31 -9.19 -9.71
CA VAL A 145 25.87 -7.97 -9.12
C VAL A 145 27.25 -7.72 -9.70
N THR A 146 27.38 -6.69 -10.53
CA THR A 146 28.67 -6.21 -11.04
C THR A 146 29.31 -5.29 -9.99
N GLY A 147 30.50 -5.63 -9.52
CA GLY A 147 31.32 -4.72 -8.71
C GLY A 147 32.14 -3.80 -9.61
N GLN A 148 32.14 -2.50 -9.32
CA GLN A 148 32.98 -1.49 -9.96
C GLN A 148 33.84 -0.81 -8.91
N ASP A 149 35.16 -1.01 -8.98
CA ASP A 149 36.10 -0.31 -8.12
C ASP A 149 36.33 1.11 -8.65
N VAL A 150 36.26 2.11 -7.77
CA VAL A 150 36.40 3.52 -8.13
C VAL A 150 37.41 4.18 -7.22
N GLN A 151 38.40 4.85 -7.83
CA GLN A 151 39.43 5.58 -7.11
C GLN A 151 39.00 7.02 -6.88
N VAL A 152 39.20 7.52 -5.67
CA VAL A 152 38.79 8.88 -5.30
C VAL A 152 39.95 9.63 -4.64
N LEU A 153 39.96 10.96 -4.80
CA LEU A 153 40.85 11.87 -4.08
C LEU A 153 40.00 12.80 -3.20
N ALA A 154 40.57 13.20 -2.06
CA ALA A 154 39.96 14.14 -1.14
C ALA A 154 39.83 15.50 -1.82
N THR A 155 38.67 16.12 -1.69
CA THR A 155 38.43 17.45 -2.25
C THR A 155 39.21 18.51 -1.49
N GLY A 156 39.21 18.48 -0.14
CA GLY A 156 40.08 19.33 0.68
C GLY A 156 40.08 20.81 0.26
N GLU A 157 41.27 21.33 -0.07
CA GLU A 157 41.46 22.70 -0.59
C GLU A 157 41.39 22.80 -2.12
N HIS A 158 41.24 21.67 -2.81
CA HIS A 158 41.14 21.63 -4.27
C HIS A 158 39.76 22.08 -4.74
N SER A 159 39.78 22.76 -5.87
CA SER A 159 38.63 23.28 -6.59
C SER A 159 38.01 22.22 -7.52
N ALA A 160 36.76 22.45 -7.93
CA ALA A 160 36.03 21.52 -8.79
C ALA A 160 36.69 21.34 -10.17
N ASP A 161 37.24 22.43 -10.71
CA ASP A 161 37.90 22.47 -12.01
C ASP A 161 39.21 21.67 -12.02
N GLU A 162 39.93 21.58 -10.90
CA GLU A 162 41.11 20.73 -10.77
C GLU A 162 40.80 19.23 -10.95
N PHE A 163 39.55 18.83 -10.72
CA PHE A 163 39.04 17.48 -10.96
C PHE A 163 38.29 17.34 -12.28
N GLY A 164 38.13 18.43 -13.05
CA GLY A 164 37.37 18.44 -14.31
C GLY A 164 35.85 18.61 -14.11
N TYR A 165 35.39 19.05 -12.94
CA TYR A 165 33.99 19.39 -12.67
C TYR A 165 33.78 20.90 -12.78
N VAL A 166 32.58 21.31 -13.18
CA VAL A 166 32.20 22.74 -13.19
C VAL A 166 32.00 23.26 -11.76
N THR A 167 31.52 22.42 -10.86
CA THR A 167 31.26 22.75 -9.44
C THR A 167 31.11 21.45 -8.64
N PHE A 168 31.61 21.43 -7.41
CA PHE A 168 31.39 20.33 -6.45
C PHE A 168 30.09 20.43 -5.67
N ARG A 169 29.32 21.50 -5.89
CA ARG A 169 28.00 21.63 -5.30
C ARG A 169 27.08 20.63 -5.96
N VAL A 170 26.99 19.43 -5.39
CA VAL A 170 25.73 18.70 -5.38
C VAL A 170 24.78 19.61 -4.63
N ASN A 171 23.96 20.38 -5.34
CA ASN A 171 22.82 21.02 -4.70
C ASN A 171 21.88 19.88 -4.30
N VAL A 172 22.11 19.31 -3.10
CA VAL A 172 20.99 18.77 -2.34
C VAL A 172 20.16 20.01 -2.06
N ALA A 173 19.22 20.31 -2.97
CA ALA A 173 18.21 21.29 -2.67
C ALA A 173 17.64 20.85 -1.32
N PRO A 174 17.73 21.67 -0.25
CA PRO A 174 17.12 21.31 1.01
C PRO A 174 15.63 21.18 0.74
N PHE A 175 15.17 19.95 0.52
CA PHE A 175 13.76 19.70 0.35
C PHE A 175 13.16 19.84 1.74
N PRO A 176 12.22 20.77 1.93
CA PRO A 176 11.51 20.87 3.20
C PRO A 176 10.91 19.50 3.52
N TYR A 177 11.31 18.93 4.64
CA TYR A 177 10.70 17.72 5.18
C TYR A 177 10.36 17.96 6.64
N PHE A 178 9.30 17.30 7.11
CA PHE A 178 8.97 17.25 8.52
C PHE A 178 8.81 15.80 8.96
N ARG A 179 8.82 15.56 10.27
CA ARG A 179 8.59 14.23 10.84
C ARG A 179 7.12 14.11 11.24
N LEU A 180 6.50 12.97 10.98
CA LEU A 180 5.12 12.68 11.35
C LEU A 180 5.07 11.47 12.28
N SER A 181 4.45 11.65 13.43
CA SER A 181 4.16 10.60 14.42
C SER A 181 2.65 10.46 14.56
N VAL A 182 2.10 9.30 14.21
CA VAL A 182 0.67 9.04 14.34
C VAL A 182 0.42 8.03 15.44
N PHE A 183 -0.51 8.38 16.33
CA PHE A 183 -0.87 7.59 17.49
C PHE A 183 -2.32 7.12 17.37
N ALA A 184 -2.59 5.94 17.90
CA ALA A 184 -3.92 5.45 18.20
C ALA A 184 -3.94 4.94 19.65
N TYR A 185 -5.12 4.86 20.25
CA TYR A 185 -5.26 4.26 21.58
C TYR A 185 -5.43 2.75 21.45
N ASP A 186 -4.64 2.00 22.22
CA ASP A 186 -4.87 0.57 22.38
C ASP A 186 -6.08 0.30 23.31
N SER A 187 -6.38 -0.99 23.55
CA SER A 187 -7.46 -1.40 24.45
C SER A 187 -7.27 -0.93 25.91
N SER A 188 -6.05 -0.55 26.29
CA SER A 188 -5.69 -0.01 27.60
C SER A 188 -5.68 1.52 27.61
N HIS A 189 -6.20 2.18 26.58
CA HIS A 189 -6.20 3.64 26.41
C HIS A 189 -4.79 4.25 26.47
N THR A 190 -3.77 3.51 26.04
CA THR A 190 -2.40 4.00 25.92
C THR A 190 -2.12 4.38 24.46
N PRO A 191 -1.54 5.57 24.19
CA PRO A 191 -1.18 5.95 22.83
C PRO A 191 -0.02 5.08 22.34
N VAL A 192 -0.26 4.38 21.22
CA VAL A 192 0.73 3.56 20.52
C VAL A 192 0.87 4.06 19.08
N PHE A 193 2.06 3.89 18.50
CA PHE A 193 2.25 4.23 17.08
C PHE A 193 1.31 3.43 16.20
N SER A 194 0.66 4.11 15.26
CA SER A 194 -0.26 3.50 14.31
C SER A 194 0.27 3.64 12.88
N PRO A 195 0.21 2.58 12.05
CA PRO A 195 0.43 2.75 10.63
C PRO A 195 -0.72 3.58 10.03
N VAL A 196 -0.47 4.28 8.92
CA VAL A 196 -1.49 5.09 8.24
C VAL A 196 -1.25 5.16 6.74
N ARG A 197 -2.32 5.36 5.97
CA ARG A 197 -2.24 5.86 4.59
C ARG A 197 -2.24 7.39 4.65
N ALA A 198 -1.11 8.01 4.35
CA ALA A 198 -0.92 9.47 4.39
C ALA A 198 -0.90 10.06 2.98
N SER A 199 -1.61 11.18 2.80
CA SER A 199 -1.56 11.98 1.57
C SER A 199 -1.41 13.46 1.90
N ILE A 200 -0.72 14.21 1.04
CA ILE A 200 -0.69 15.68 1.07
C ILE A 200 -1.29 16.19 -0.23
N LEU A 201 -2.26 17.10 -0.11
CA LEU A 201 -2.98 17.72 -1.21
C LEU A 201 -2.57 19.19 -1.37
N ASP A 202 -2.36 19.62 -2.61
CA ASP A 202 -2.27 21.03 -3.02
C ASP A 202 -3.50 21.36 -3.88
N GLY A 203 -4.56 21.90 -3.25
CA GLY A 203 -5.87 21.97 -3.87
C GLY A 203 -6.43 20.58 -4.15
N ALA A 204 -6.68 20.27 -5.43
CA ALA A 204 -7.17 18.95 -5.87
C ALA A 204 -6.04 17.95 -6.18
N ASP A 205 -4.79 18.42 -6.29
CA ASP A 205 -3.67 17.60 -6.70
C ASP A 205 -3.03 16.89 -5.50
N THR A 206 -2.76 15.59 -5.64
CA THR A 206 -2.02 14.83 -4.63
C THR A 206 -0.52 14.96 -4.88
N VAL A 207 0.20 15.65 -3.99
CA VAL A 207 1.66 15.89 -4.10
C VAL A 207 2.51 14.91 -3.28
N TYR A 208 1.87 14.18 -2.35
CA TYR A 208 2.48 13.11 -1.58
C TYR A 208 1.43 12.04 -1.29
N LYS A 209 1.78 10.75 -1.42
CA LYS A 209 0.92 9.63 -1.06
C LYS A 209 1.75 8.40 -0.70
N GLN A 210 1.69 7.94 0.54
CA GLN A 210 2.40 6.75 1.01
C GLN A 210 1.61 6.02 2.09
N THR A 211 1.86 4.71 2.22
CA THR A 211 1.50 3.95 3.42
C THR A 211 2.69 3.99 4.37
N LEU A 212 2.49 4.57 5.54
CA LEU A 212 3.52 4.76 6.55
C LEU A 212 3.44 3.63 7.60
N PRO A 213 4.58 3.02 7.95
CA PRO A 213 4.63 2.08 9.07
C PRO A 213 4.41 2.80 10.40
N ALA A 214 4.07 2.03 11.44
CA ALA A 214 4.00 2.53 12.81
C ALA A 214 5.37 3.07 13.24
N GLY A 215 5.45 4.35 13.57
CA GLY A 215 6.66 5.02 14.02
C GLY A 215 6.67 6.50 13.69
N THR A 216 7.84 7.11 13.79
CA THR A 216 8.08 8.48 13.33
C THR A 216 8.65 8.44 11.91
N ASN A 217 7.90 8.97 10.96
CA ASN A 217 8.19 8.89 9.53
C ASN A 217 8.61 10.26 8.99
N ALA A 218 9.60 10.29 8.09
CA ALA A 218 9.96 11.52 7.38
C ALA A 218 9.02 11.74 6.19
N ILE A 219 8.44 12.93 6.12
CA ILE A 219 7.54 13.35 5.04
C ILE A 219 8.28 14.40 4.21
N ALA A 220 8.71 14.00 3.03
CA ALA A 220 9.41 14.86 2.07
C ALA A 220 8.63 14.93 0.76
N PHE A 221 8.36 16.14 0.28
CA PHE A 221 7.70 16.39 -1.00
C PHE A 221 8.16 17.74 -1.56
N VAL A 222 8.02 17.92 -2.87
CA VAL A 222 8.35 19.19 -3.53
C VAL A 222 7.17 20.15 -3.34
N GLY A 223 7.35 21.14 -2.47
CA GLY A 223 6.32 22.14 -2.18
C GLY A 223 6.90 23.54 -2.01
N ASP A 224 6.13 24.55 -2.40
CA ASP A 224 6.36 25.96 -2.07
C ASP A 224 6.10 26.19 -0.56
N PRO A 225 7.07 26.70 0.22
CA PRO A 225 6.92 26.99 1.65
C PRO A 225 5.79 27.98 1.98
N SER A 226 5.38 28.82 1.04
CA SER A 226 4.32 29.82 1.24
C SER A 226 2.91 29.32 0.89
N ARG A 227 2.79 28.12 0.30
CA ARG A 227 1.50 27.55 -0.08
C ARG A 227 0.86 26.76 1.06
N THR A 228 -0.47 26.70 1.01
CA THR A 228 -1.29 25.88 1.89
C THR A 228 -1.45 24.49 1.31
N TYR A 229 -1.26 23.48 2.16
CA TYR A 229 -1.47 22.07 1.85
C TYR A 229 -2.47 21.46 2.81
N THR A 230 -3.05 20.33 2.44
CA THR A 230 -3.91 19.53 3.33
C THR A 230 -3.25 18.17 3.57
N LEU A 231 -2.88 17.88 4.82
CA LEU A 231 -2.56 16.54 5.28
C LEU A 231 -3.86 15.75 5.42
N SER A 232 -3.92 14.57 4.82
CA SER A 232 -5.02 13.61 4.98
C SER A 232 -4.45 12.27 5.43
N LEU A 233 -4.89 11.78 6.59
CA LEU A 233 -4.53 10.49 7.15
C LEU A 233 -5.76 9.59 7.21
N THR A 234 -5.64 8.41 6.64
CA THR A 234 -6.69 7.37 6.70
C THR A 234 -6.10 6.09 7.28
N GLN A 235 -6.85 5.47 8.17
CA GLN A 235 -6.50 4.19 8.80
C GLN A 235 -7.81 3.47 9.14
N PRO A 236 -8.02 2.22 8.72
CA PRO A 236 -9.23 1.48 9.07
C PRO A 236 -9.46 1.51 10.59
N SER A 237 -10.73 1.64 10.99
CA SER A 237 -11.18 1.81 12.37
C SER A 237 -10.91 3.19 12.99
N TYR A 238 -10.44 4.17 12.23
CA TYR A 238 -10.22 5.52 12.74
C TYR A 238 -10.80 6.58 11.83
N ARG A 239 -11.29 7.66 12.44
CA ARG A 239 -11.76 8.85 11.74
C ARG A 239 -10.66 9.36 10.83
N GLN A 240 -11.03 9.75 9.61
CA GLN A 240 -10.11 10.47 8.74
C GLN A 240 -9.62 11.74 9.45
N HIS A 241 -8.30 11.91 9.52
CA HIS A 241 -7.72 13.13 10.05
C HIS A 241 -7.31 14.03 8.89
N THR A 242 -7.88 15.23 8.85
CA THR A 242 -7.48 16.27 7.89
C THR A 242 -6.94 17.49 8.63
N GLN A 243 -5.81 18.02 8.16
CA GLN A 243 -5.20 19.23 8.70
C GLN A 243 -4.63 20.08 7.57
N THR A 244 -5.12 21.32 7.45
CA THR A 244 -4.53 22.31 6.54
C THR A 244 -3.35 23.01 7.21
N PHE A 245 -2.27 23.24 6.47
CA PHE A 245 -1.08 23.94 6.98
C PHE A 245 -0.36 24.72 5.87
N VAL A 246 0.31 25.81 6.23
CA VAL A 246 1.31 26.46 5.37
C VAL A 246 2.66 25.81 5.66
N LEU A 247 3.37 25.34 4.63
CA LEU A 247 4.55 24.47 4.82
C LEU A 247 5.67 25.17 5.61
N GLY A 248 6.00 26.41 5.29
CA GLY A 248 7.03 27.19 6.00
C GLY A 248 6.67 27.42 7.47
N GLU A 249 5.43 27.79 7.75
CA GLU A 249 4.93 28.01 9.11
C GLU A 249 4.93 26.70 9.93
N LEU A 250 4.55 25.58 9.32
CA LEU A 250 4.58 24.27 9.97
C LEU A 250 6.02 23.90 10.36
N LEU A 251 6.97 24.06 9.45
CA LEU A 251 8.38 23.72 9.71
C LEU A 251 8.97 24.57 10.83
N GLU A 252 8.67 25.87 10.83
CA GLU A 252 9.07 26.79 11.90
C GLU A 252 8.43 26.40 13.24
N ALA A 253 7.12 26.12 13.26
CA ALA A 253 6.39 25.75 14.47
C ALA A 253 6.84 24.42 15.07
N LEU A 254 7.27 23.47 14.23
CA LEU A 254 7.78 22.19 14.68
C LEU A 254 9.19 22.27 15.27
N ASP A 255 10.03 23.21 14.83
CA ASP A 255 11.43 23.35 15.27
C ASP A 255 12.18 22.00 15.30
N GLY A 256 11.97 21.21 14.24
CA GLY A 256 12.50 19.86 14.10
C GLY A 256 11.74 18.76 14.85
N ALA A 257 10.84 19.05 15.78
CA ALA A 257 9.96 18.07 16.43
C ALA A 257 8.98 17.41 15.42
N PRO A 258 8.48 16.19 15.69
CA PRO A 258 7.48 15.58 14.83
C PRO A 258 6.10 16.23 15.00
N LEU A 259 5.39 16.42 13.89
CA LEU A 259 3.95 16.63 13.91
C LEU A 259 3.31 15.38 14.51
N SER A 260 2.62 15.56 15.64
CA SER A 260 2.01 14.47 16.39
C SER A 260 0.50 14.50 16.20
N VAL A 261 -0.06 13.42 15.66
CA VAL A 261 -1.51 13.27 15.43
C VAL A 261 -2.01 12.07 16.23
N THR A 262 -3.10 12.25 16.98
CA THR A 262 -3.80 11.13 17.64
C THR A 262 -5.11 10.86 16.92
N LEU A 263 -5.28 9.64 16.45
CA LEU A 263 -6.46 9.20 15.71
C LEU A 263 -7.64 8.98 16.66
N THR A 264 -8.83 9.31 16.19
CA THR A 264 -10.09 9.08 16.91
C THR A 264 -10.72 7.78 16.42
N PRO A 265 -11.14 6.85 17.29
CA PRO A 265 -11.85 5.64 16.89
C PRO A 265 -13.08 5.95 16.03
N ALA A 266 -13.34 5.10 15.03
CA ALA A 266 -14.50 5.21 14.14
C ALA A 266 -14.95 3.83 13.66
N LEU A 267 -16.21 3.74 13.25
CA LEU A 267 -16.66 2.80 12.21
C LEU A 267 -16.19 3.37 10.87
N THR A 268 -15.51 2.58 10.05
CA THR A 268 -14.99 3.05 8.76
C THR A 268 -15.35 2.09 7.65
N PHE A 269 -15.64 2.61 6.47
CA PHE A 269 -15.76 1.81 5.26
C PHE A 269 -15.40 2.62 4.03
N THR A 270 -15.01 1.95 2.96
CA THR A 270 -14.71 2.59 1.67
C THR A 270 -15.90 2.44 0.75
N ALA A 271 -16.65 3.52 0.60
CA ALA A 271 -17.81 3.61 -0.29
C ALA A 271 -17.33 3.84 -1.74
N TYR A 272 -17.92 3.12 -2.69
CA TYR A 272 -17.77 3.41 -4.10
C TYR A 272 -18.86 4.40 -4.51
N GLY A 273 -18.43 5.59 -4.91
CA GLY A 273 -19.24 6.65 -5.46
C GLY A 273 -20.05 6.12 -6.64
N THR A 274 -21.35 5.99 -6.40
CA THR A 274 -22.36 5.85 -7.45
C THR A 274 -23.33 7.02 -7.27
N TYR A 275 -24.44 7.03 -8.01
CA TYR A 275 -25.45 8.09 -7.90
C TYR A 275 -25.86 8.39 -6.44
N PHE A 276 -25.95 7.38 -5.56
CA PHE A 276 -26.04 7.58 -4.11
C PHE A 276 -25.55 6.34 -3.34
N TYR A 277 -25.11 6.55 -2.11
CA TYR A 277 -24.78 5.51 -1.15
C TYR A 277 -25.83 5.48 -0.05
N THR A 278 -26.33 4.30 0.34
CA THR A 278 -27.26 4.16 1.46
C THR A 278 -26.89 3.03 2.39
N PHE A 279 -27.01 3.31 3.69
CA PHE A 279 -26.91 2.31 4.74
C PHE A 279 -27.87 2.69 5.87
N ARG A 280 -28.08 1.78 6.80
CA ARG A 280 -28.88 1.98 8.00
C ARG A 280 -28.08 1.60 9.22
N LEU A 281 -28.18 2.44 10.25
CA LEU A 281 -27.74 2.09 11.60
C LEU A 281 -28.95 1.91 12.50
N THR A 282 -28.81 1.08 13.53
CA THR A 282 -29.75 1.00 14.65
C THR A 282 -28.98 1.07 15.97
N GLY A 283 -29.53 1.76 16.96
CA GLY A 283 -28.84 2.04 18.22
C GLY A 283 -29.54 3.13 19.03
N ASN A 284 -28.91 3.58 20.10
CA ASN A 284 -29.50 4.53 21.06
C ASN A 284 -28.59 5.73 21.41
N GLY A 285 -27.58 6.00 20.58
CA GLY A 285 -26.63 7.09 20.78
C GLY A 285 -27.19 8.42 20.31
N GLU A 286 -26.78 9.48 20.96
CA GLU A 286 -27.22 10.85 20.66
C GLU A 286 -26.12 11.70 20.01
N ASP A 287 -24.88 11.19 19.96
CA ASP A 287 -23.70 11.91 19.50
C ASP A 287 -22.89 11.06 18.50
N LEU A 288 -23.45 10.86 17.32
CA LEU A 288 -22.72 10.30 16.18
C LEU A 288 -22.58 11.35 15.08
N THR A 289 -21.44 11.35 14.41
CA THR A 289 -21.18 12.16 13.23
C THR A 289 -20.69 11.27 12.10
N ILE A 290 -21.16 11.52 10.88
CA ILE A 290 -20.62 10.92 9.66
C ILE A 290 -19.75 11.93 8.91
N ASP A 291 -18.57 11.50 8.53
CA ASP A 291 -17.72 12.12 7.52
C ASP A 291 -17.77 11.23 6.27
N TRP A 292 -18.34 11.78 5.18
CA TRP A 292 -18.57 11.04 3.95
C TRP A 292 -17.33 10.87 3.07
N GLY A 293 -16.19 11.46 3.47
CA GLY A 293 -14.91 11.34 2.77
C GLY A 293 -14.76 12.24 1.53
N ASP A 294 -15.76 13.09 1.26
CA ASP A 294 -15.77 14.09 0.17
C ASP A 294 -15.81 15.54 0.71
N GLY A 295 -15.59 15.71 2.02
CA GLY A 295 -15.65 16.98 2.73
C GLY A 295 -17.01 17.30 3.35
N VAL A 296 -18.05 16.49 3.08
CA VAL A 296 -19.35 16.61 3.76
C VAL A 296 -19.30 15.88 5.10
N VAL A 297 -19.61 16.62 6.17
CA VAL A 297 -19.67 16.11 7.55
C VAL A 297 -21.00 16.47 8.17
N GLU A 298 -21.72 15.49 8.71
CA GLU A 298 -23.10 15.66 9.17
C GLU A 298 -23.35 14.97 10.52
N PRO A 299 -24.04 15.64 11.47
CA PRO A 299 -24.46 15.01 12.71
C PRO A 299 -25.63 14.06 12.46
N MET A 300 -25.60 12.89 13.10
CA MET A 300 -26.70 11.92 13.08
C MET A 300 -27.74 12.27 14.14
N THR A 301 -28.75 13.06 13.78
CA THR A 301 -29.70 13.70 14.73
C THR A 301 -30.97 12.88 15.04
N SER A 302 -31.01 11.58 14.73
CA SER A 302 -32.23 10.76 14.87
C SER A 302 -32.21 9.84 16.10
N SER A 303 -33.29 9.88 16.90
CA SER A 303 -33.40 9.26 18.23
C SER A 303 -33.42 7.71 18.27
N ILE A 304 -33.39 6.99 17.13
CA ILE A 304 -33.43 5.51 17.06
C ILE A 304 -32.48 4.92 15.96
N PHE A 305 -31.75 5.79 15.25
CA PHE A 305 -31.03 5.55 13.98
C PHE A 305 -31.86 4.94 12.82
N GLY A 306 -31.64 5.48 11.61
CA GLY A 306 -32.45 5.25 10.41
C GLY A 306 -31.60 5.02 9.16
N SER A 307 -32.20 5.19 7.97
CA SER A 307 -31.49 5.12 6.70
C SER A 307 -30.77 6.43 6.41
N PHE A 308 -29.48 6.35 6.14
CA PHE A 308 -28.63 7.45 5.69
C PHE A 308 -28.45 7.33 4.18
N VAL A 309 -28.47 8.46 3.49
CA VAL A 309 -28.30 8.54 2.04
C VAL A 309 -27.37 9.69 1.75
N HIS A 310 -26.36 9.45 0.92
CA HIS A 310 -25.45 10.48 0.45
C HIS A 310 -25.29 10.43 -1.07
N TYR A 311 -25.18 11.60 -1.68
CA TYR A 311 -25.05 11.76 -3.13
C TYR A 311 -23.64 12.27 -3.43
N TYR A 312 -22.78 11.38 -3.94
CA TYR A 312 -21.44 11.78 -4.39
C TYR A 312 -21.53 12.55 -5.71
N THR A 313 -20.74 13.61 -5.83
CA THR A 313 -20.72 14.45 -7.04
C THR A 313 -19.86 13.87 -8.17
N ASP A 314 -18.99 12.95 -7.82
CA ASP A 314 -17.98 12.29 -8.63
C ASP A 314 -18.33 10.80 -8.77
N ASP A 315 -18.76 10.42 -9.98
CA ASP A 315 -19.08 9.03 -10.26
C ASP A 315 -17.80 8.18 -10.27
N HIS A 316 -17.90 6.96 -9.73
CA HIS A 316 -16.87 5.93 -9.76
C HIS A 316 -15.60 6.17 -8.93
N LEU A 317 -15.58 7.15 -8.02
CA LEU A 317 -14.48 7.33 -7.07
C LEU A 317 -14.70 6.56 -5.75
N LEU A 318 -13.62 6.29 -5.03
CA LEU A 318 -13.68 5.63 -3.72
C LEU A 318 -13.58 6.70 -2.64
N HIS A 319 -14.51 6.66 -1.69
CA HIS A 319 -14.60 7.60 -0.58
C HIS A 319 -14.40 6.86 0.74
N PHE A 320 -13.49 7.37 1.57
CA PHE A 320 -13.27 6.83 2.91
C PHE A 320 -14.28 7.43 3.87
N VAL A 321 -15.33 6.68 4.16
CA VAL A 321 -16.39 7.10 5.08
C VAL A 321 -15.99 6.75 6.51
N SER A 322 -16.16 7.67 7.44
CA SER A 322 -15.94 7.43 8.86
C SER A 322 -17.07 7.96 9.72
N ILE A 323 -17.53 7.13 10.66
CA ILE A 323 -18.58 7.45 11.63
C ILE A 323 -17.93 7.40 13.00
N TYR A 324 -18.06 8.45 13.79
CA TYR A 324 -17.38 8.59 15.08
C TYR A 324 -18.28 9.26 16.12
N GLY A 325 -17.90 9.15 17.41
CA GLY A 325 -18.71 9.59 18.56
C GLY A 325 -19.08 8.41 19.46
N ASP A 326 -20.35 8.31 19.85
CA ASP A 326 -20.91 7.23 20.68
C ASP A 326 -21.05 5.89 19.94
N LEU A 327 -19.92 5.31 19.53
CA LEU A 327 -19.86 4.06 18.75
C LEU A 327 -20.41 2.85 19.50
N GLU A 328 -20.34 2.85 20.83
CA GLU A 328 -20.87 1.77 21.66
C GLU A 328 -22.39 1.68 21.59
N SER A 329 -23.08 2.75 21.18
CA SER A 329 -24.53 2.73 21.00
C SER A 329 -25.00 1.99 19.74
N ILE A 330 -24.09 1.70 18.80
CA ILE A 330 -24.43 1.05 17.54
C ILE A 330 -24.65 -0.44 17.77
N SER A 331 -25.85 -0.91 17.43
CA SER A 331 -26.29 -2.30 17.60
C SER A 331 -26.60 -3.01 16.27
N ALA A 332 -26.88 -2.26 15.20
CA ALA A 332 -27.02 -2.83 13.86
C ALA A 332 -26.38 -1.93 12.81
N LEU A 333 -25.80 -2.55 11.79
CA LEU A 333 -25.38 -1.93 10.54
C LEU A 333 -25.91 -2.76 9.38
N GLU A 334 -26.72 -2.13 8.53
CA GLU A 334 -27.37 -2.77 7.39
C GLU A 334 -27.11 -1.95 6.12
N SER A 335 -26.61 -2.58 5.05
CA SER A 335 -26.45 -1.95 3.73
C SER A 335 -27.06 -2.83 2.66
N TYR A 336 -28.11 -2.34 2.00
CA TYR A 336 -28.84 -3.11 0.99
C TYR A 336 -28.95 -2.31 -0.31
N GLY A 337 -28.48 -2.90 -1.41
CA GLY A 337 -28.84 -2.51 -2.76
C GLY A 337 -28.00 -1.42 -3.42
N ASN A 338 -27.74 -0.27 -2.75
CA ASN A 338 -27.05 0.86 -3.37
C ASN A 338 -25.92 1.41 -2.50
N GLY A 339 -24.69 1.26 -2.96
CA GLY A 339 -23.51 1.77 -2.26
C GLY A 339 -22.47 0.69 -2.08
N PRO A 340 -21.82 0.23 -3.16
CA PRO A 340 -20.87 -0.85 -3.04
C PRO A 340 -19.71 -0.48 -2.14
N THR A 341 -19.38 -1.37 -1.20
CA THR A 341 -18.37 -1.16 -0.17
C THR A 341 -17.18 -2.07 -0.41
N THR A 342 -15.96 -1.55 -0.48
CA THR A 342 -14.77 -2.39 -0.77
C THR A 342 -13.95 -2.76 0.47
N GLU A 343 -14.01 -1.93 1.50
CA GLU A 343 -13.33 -2.15 2.79
C GLU A 343 -14.28 -1.76 3.92
N ILE A 344 -14.23 -2.45 5.05
CA ILE A 344 -14.98 -2.10 6.25
C ILE A 344 -14.18 -2.48 7.49
N SER A 345 -14.29 -1.68 8.55
CA SER A 345 -13.79 -2.02 9.87
C SER A 345 -14.87 -1.83 10.94
N LEU A 346 -15.07 -2.87 11.73
CA LEU A 346 -16.07 -2.96 12.80
C LEU A 346 -15.42 -2.98 14.21
N VAL A 347 -14.11 -2.74 14.28
CA VAL A 347 -13.29 -2.94 15.50
C VAL A 347 -13.83 -2.17 16.71
N ASN A 348 -14.38 -0.98 16.51
CA ASN A 348 -14.86 -0.12 17.58
C ASN A 348 -16.37 -0.23 17.85
N LEU A 349 -17.01 -1.33 17.45
CA LEU A 349 -18.45 -1.56 17.63
C LEU A 349 -18.72 -2.73 18.61
N PRO A 350 -18.38 -2.60 19.90
CA PRO A 350 -18.45 -3.72 20.84
C PRO A 350 -19.88 -4.23 21.07
N ASN A 351 -20.88 -3.41 20.78
CA ASN A 351 -22.30 -3.74 20.95
C ASN A 351 -23.01 -4.15 19.64
N LEU A 352 -22.28 -4.34 18.54
CA LEU A 352 -22.86 -4.77 17.27
C LEU A 352 -23.52 -6.14 17.42
N LEU A 353 -24.83 -6.19 17.21
CA LEU A 353 -25.67 -7.40 17.25
C LEU A 353 -25.96 -7.92 15.85
N ILE A 354 -26.15 -7.01 14.89
CA ILE A 354 -26.62 -7.29 13.54
C ILE A 354 -25.67 -6.63 12.54
N PHE A 355 -25.14 -7.43 11.63
CA PHE A 355 -24.46 -6.93 10.45
C PHE A 355 -25.10 -7.53 9.20
N ALA A 356 -25.56 -6.67 8.28
CA ALA A 356 -26.10 -7.11 7.01
C ALA A 356 -25.59 -6.26 5.85
N ALA A 357 -25.12 -6.90 4.78
CA ALA A 357 -24.65 -6.24 3.59
C ALA A 357 -24.98 -7.07 2.34
N ALA A 358 -25.89 -6.61 1.47
CA ALA A 358 -26.21 -7.28 0.21
C ALA A 358 -25.84 -6.38 -0.97
N GLU A 359 -24.64 -6.58 -1.51
CA GLU A 359 -24.06 -5.72 -2.55
C GLU A 359 -23.28 -6.54 -3.57
N THR A 360 -23.45 -6.23 -4.86
CA THR A 360 -22.69 -6.85 -5.96
C THR A 360 -21.20 -6.54 -5.94
N ARG A 361 -20.76 -5.66 -5.04
CA ARG A 361 -19.37 -5.32 -4.77
C ARG A 361 -19.25 -4.99 -3.29
N SER A 362 -18.88 -6.01 -2.52
CA SER A 362 -18.77 -5.96 -1.05
C SER A 362 -17.32 -6.22 -0.62
N PRO A 363 -17.00 -6.06 0.68
CA PRO A 363 -15.71 -6.48 1.20
C PRO A 363 -15.53 -7.99 0.99
N VAL A 364 -14.32 -8.39 0.60
CA VAL A 364 -13.95 -9.81 0.42
C VAL A 364 -13.69 -10.48 1.77
N TYR A 365 -13.35 -9.67 2.78
CA TYR A 365 -13.11 -10.08 4.16
C TYR A 365 -13.77 -9.11 5.15
N VAL A 366 -14.34 -9.64 6.23
CA VAL A 366 -14.86 -8.86 7.37
C VAL A 366 -14.39 -9.49 8.69
N ASP A 367 -13.81 -8.69 9.57
CA ASP A 367 -13.37 -9.12 10.90
C ASP A 367 -14.42 -8.78 11.96
N PHE A 368 -15.07 -9.80 12.55
CA PHE A 368 -16.00 -9.64 13.64
C PHE A 368 -15.40 -9.95 15.03
N ARG A 369 -14.11 -10.28 15.16
CA ARG A 369 -13.51 -10.71 16.44
C ARG A 369 -13.66 -9.69 17.57
N HIS A 370 -13.88 -8.44 17.22
CA HIS A 370 -14.08 -7.32 18.15
C HIS A 370 -15.56 -7.05 18.48
N ASN A 371 -16.49 -7.87 17.97
CA ASN A 371 -17.93 -7.71 18.12
C ASN A 371 -18.52 -8.89 18.92
N PRO A 372 -18.24 -8.99 20.24
CA PRO A 372 -18.59 -10.16 21.06
C PRO A 372 -20.10 -10.43 21.15
N ARG A 373 -20.93 -9.44 20.77
CA ARG A 373 -22.39 -9.55 20.79
C ARG A 373 -23.00 -9.90 19.44
N ILE A 374 -22.19 -10.12 18.40
CA ILE A 374 -22.69 -10.42 17.06
C ILE A 374 -23.57 -11.69 17.09
N SER A 375 -24.78 -11.54 16.56
CA SER A 375 -25.81 -12.58 16.58
C SER A 375 -26.47 -12.83 15.23
N LEU A 376 -26.28 -11.89 14.29
CA LEU A 376 -26.78 -11.98 12.94
C LEU A 376 -25.70 -11.48 11.98
N ILE A 377 -25.38 -12.32 11.00
CA ILE A 377 -24.58 -11.93 9.84
C ILE A 377 -25.35 -12.27 8.55
N SER A 378 -25.47 -11.31 7.64
CA SER A 378 -26.16 -11.50 6.37
C SER A 378 -25.37 -10.85 5.24
N PHE A 379 -25.02 -11.63 4.23
CA PHE A 379 -24.21 -11.25 3.09
C PHE A 379 -24.78 -11.74 1.75
N PRO A 380 -26.09 -11.76 1.48
CA PRO A 380 -26.60 -12.43 0.30
C PRO A 380 -26.09 -11.76 -0.98
N HIS A 381 -25.68 -12.57 -1.95
CA HIS A 381 -25.21 -12.17 -3.28
C HIS A 381 -24.06 -11.16 -3.26
N SER A 382 -23.05 -11.44 -2.46
CA SER A 382 -21.91 -10.57 -2.21
C SER A 382 -20.55 -11.18 -2.61
N ASP A 383 -19.50 -10.38 -2.53
CA ASP A 383 -18.12 -10.78 -2.80
C ASP A 383 -17.40 -11.34 -1.57
N ILE A 384 -18.10 -11.55 -0.45
CA ILE A 384 -17.48 -12.10 0.77
C ILE A 384 -16.88 -13.48 0.48
N ARG A 385 -15.63 -13.69 0.90
CA ARG A 385 -14.93 -14.98 0.80
C ARG A 385 -14.42 -15.46 2.15
N SER A 386 -14.21 -14.57 3.11
CA SER A 386 -13.85 -14.95 4.47
C SER A 386 -14.36 -13.94 5.48
N PHE A 387 -14.52 -14.41 6.71
CA PHE A 387 -14.76 -13.59 7.89
C PHE A 387 -14.24 -14.32 9.12
N ASP A 388 -13.87 -13.56 10.14
CA ASP A 388 -13.50 -14.08 11.45
C ASP A 388 -14.58 -13.74 12.47
N LEU A 389 -14.87 -14.67 13.39
CA LEU A 389 -15.85 -14.49 14.46
C LEU A 389 -15.18 -14.43 15.82
N PRO A 390 -15.79 -13.79 16.83
CA PRO A 390 -15.38 -13.94 18.22
C PRO A 390 -15.39 -15.42 18.63
N GLU A 391 -14.45 -15.82 19.50
CA GLU A 391 -14.37 -17.20 19.96
C GLU A 391 -15.67 -17.70 20.58
N ASP A 392 -16.45 -16.83 21.22
CA ASP A 392 -17.71 -17.11 21.91
C ASP A 392 -18.96 -16.62 21.16
N ALA A 393 -18.83 -16.35 19.85
CA ALA A 393 -19.92 -15.89 18.98
C ALA A 393 -21.16 -16.79 19.06
N ARG A 394 -22.35 -16.16 18.91
CA ARG A 394 -23.66 -16.78 19.11
C ARG A 394 -24.60 -16.38 17.99
N LEU A 395 -24.45 -17.02 16.85
CA LEU A 395 -25.23 -16.68 15.67
C LEU A 395 -26.60 -17.33 15.74
N SER A 396 -27.65 -16.55 15.51
CA SER A 396 -29.05 -16.97 15.34
C SER A 396 -29.49 -16.89 13.89
N LEU A 397 -28.80 -16.08 13.08
CA LEU A 397 -28.99 -16.03 11.64
C LEU A 397 -27.64 -15.88 10.94
N VAL A 398 -27.41 -16.74 9.95
CA VAL A 398 -26.30 -16.66 9.01
C VAL A 398 -26.88 -16.75 7.62
N ASP A 399 -26.77 -15.68 6.85
CA ASP A 399 -27.19 -15.66 5.46
C ASP A 399 -26.01 -15.38 4.55
N LEU A 400 -25.62 -16.38 3.77
CA LEU A 400 -24.53 -16.32 2.80
C LEU A 400 -25.00 -16.66 1.39
N VAL A 401 -26.32 -16.59 1.12
CA VAL A 401 -26.88 -17.08 -0.13
C VAL A 401 -26.18 -16.46 -1.34
N GLY A 402 -25.73 -17.27 -2.29
CA GLY A 402 -25.09 -16.79 -3.50
C GLY A 402 -23.60 -16.44 -3.38
N ASN A 403 -22.96 -16.67 -2.22
CA ASN A 403 -21.54 -16.36 -2.01
C ASN A 403 -20.61 -17.55 -2.29
N ALA A 404 -20.56 -17.99 -3.55
CA ALA A 404 -19.68 -19.10 -3.91
C ALA A 404 -18.21 -18.80 -3.59
N GLY A 405 -17.52 -19.78 -2.99
CA GLY A 405 -16.10 -19.66 -2.62
C GLY A 405 -15.86 -19.08 -1.22
N THR A 406 -16.85 -19.16 -0.32
CA THR A 406 -16.63 -18.89 1.11
C THR A 406 -15.60 -19.88 1.66
N SER A 407 -14.65 -19.38 2.45
CA SER A 407 -13.57 -20.21 3.00
C SER A 407 -14.10 -21.28 3.95
N GLU A 408 -13.45 -22.45 3.96
CA GLU A 408 -13.77 -23.54 4.89
C GLU A 408 -13.74 -23.04 6.34
N ALA A 409 -12.69 -22.30 6.73
CA ALA A 409 -12.55 -21.79 8.09
C ALA A 409 -13.75 -20.93 8.53
N SER A 410 -14.15 -19.94 7.72
CA SER A 410 -15.27 -19.05 8.04
C SER A 410 -16.60 -19.77 8.07
N LEU A 411 -16.86 -20.66 7.11
CA LEU A 411 -18.12 -21.41 7.04
C LEU A 411 -18.28 -22.34 8.24
N ASN A 412 -17.23 -23.09 8.59
CA ASN A 412 -17.27 -23.99 9.76
C ASN A 412 -17.33 -23.21 11.09
N ALA A 413 -16.65 -22.07 11.19
CA ALA A 413 -16.76 -21.20 12.38
C ALA A 413 -18.19 -20.67 12.58
N ALA A 414 -18.88 -20.28 11.50
CA ALA A 414 -20.27 -19.84 11.58
C ALA A 414 -21.22 -20.97 12.02
N ILE A 415 -21.05 -22.18 11.48
CA ILE A 415 -21.82 -23.37 11.87
C ILE A 415 -21.60 -23.68 13.35
N GLN A 416 -20.34 -23.68 13.81
CA GLN A 416 -20.00 -23.92 15.21
C GLN A 416 -20.59 -22.86 16.15
N ALA A 417 -20.55 -21.58 15.75
CA ALA A 417 -21.12 -20.49 16.53
C ALA A 417 -22.65 -20.63 16.67
N ALA A 418 -23.35 -21.01 15.59
CA ALA A 418 -24.78 -21.29 15.62
C ALA A 418 -25.12 -22.51 16.48
N TYR A 419 -24.39 -23.61 16.31
CA TYR A 419 -24.54 -24.83 17.11
C TYR A 419 -24.36 -24.55 18.60
N ARG A 420 -23.29 -23.84 18.97
CA ARG A 420 -23.05 -23.46 20.37
C ARG A 420 -24.15 -22.56 20.93
N GLY A 421 -24.61 -21.60 20.12
CA GLY A 421 -25.74 -20.73 20.44
C GLY A 421 -26.97 -21.55 20.83
N GLN A 422 -27.31 -22.55 20.02
CA GLN A 422 -28.43 -23.46 20.30
C GLN A 422 -28.20 -24.32 21.54
N MET A 423 -27.05 -24.99 21.64
CA MET A 423 -26.79 -25.92 22.75
C MET A 423 -26.72 -25.24 24.12
N THR A 424 -26.24 -24.00 24.15
CA THR A 424 -26.05 -23.26 25.40
C THR A 424 -27.27 -22.44 25.80
N TYR A 425 -28.00 -21.88 24.82
CA TYR A 425 -29.04 -20.87 25.08
C TYR A 425 -30.43 -21.23 24.52
N GLY A 426 -30.55 -22.28 23.70
CA GLY A 426 -31.83 -22.69 23.11
C GLY A 426 -32.34 -21.74 22.03
N TYR A 427 -31.44 -21.09 21.28
CA TYR A 427 -31.81 -20.22 20.17
C TYR A 427 -32.28 -21.00 18.93
N GLU A 428 -33.50 -20.73 18.48
CA GLU A 428 -33.91 -21.08 17.12
C GLU A 428 -33.26 -20.12 16.12
N GLY A 429 -33.04 -20.59 14.89
CA GLY A 429 -32.30 -19.80 13.92
C GLY A 429 -32.34 -20.30 12.49
N PHE A 430 -31.65 -19.55 11.64
CA PHE A 430 -31.61 -19.71 10.18
C PHE A 430 -30.17 -19.77 9.69
N LEU A 431 -29.83 -20.80 8.91
CA LEU A 431 -28.55 -20.95 8.25
C LEU A 431 -28.78 -21.05 6.74
N TYR A 432 -28.67 -19.93 6.03
CA TYR A 432 -28.76 -19.89 4.58
C TYR A 432 -27.37 -19.96 3.94
N LEU A 433 -26.86 -21.19 3.77
CA LEU A 433 -25.48 -21.45 3.38
C LEU A 433 -25.35 -21.97 1.94
N SER A 434 -26.32 -21.66 1.07
CA SER A 434 -26.37 -22.20 -0.29
C SER A 434 -25.91 -21.21 -1.36
N THR A 435 -25.30 -21.72 -2.42
CA THR A 435 -24.96 -20.97 -3.65
C THR A 435 -26.19 -20.48 -4.43
N MET A 436 -27.37 -21.06 -4.19
CA MET A 436 -28.62 -20.64 -4.84
C MET A 436 -29.70 -20.30 -3.80
N PRO A 437 -30.65 -19.40 -4.14
CA PRO A 437 -31.82 -19.13 -3.31
C PRO A 437 -32.70 -20.36 -3.06
N GLU A 438 -33.60 -20.25 -2.07
CA GLU A 438 -34.64 -21.26 -1.76
C GLU A 438 -34.11 -22.65 -1.38
N GLY A 439 -32.85 -22.74 -0.95
CA GLY A 439 -32.25 -23.99 -0.48
C GLY A 439 -31.88 -24.99 -1.58
N ALA A 440 -31.98 -24.59 -2.86
CA ALA A 440 -31.38 -25.32 -3.97
C ALA A 440 -29.85 -25.12 -3.99
N GLY A 441 -29.10 -25.98 -4.69
CA GLY A 441 -27.67 -25.78 -4.95
C GLY A 441 -26.73 -26.46 -3.94
N GLU A 442 -25.44 -26.13 -4.05
CA GLU A 442 -24.37 -26.62 -3.16
C GLU A 442 -24.09 -25.60 -2.06
N PHE A 443 -23.39 -26.02 -1.00
CA PHE A 443 -22.87 -25.10 0.01
C PHE A 443 -22.00 -24.00 -0.61
N VAL A 444 -22.02 -22.81 0.00
CA VAL A 444 -21.21 -21.65 -0.40
C VAL A 444 -19.70 -21.89 -0.30
N GLY A 445 -19.27 -22.94 0.38
CA GLY A 445 -17.88 -23.34 0.57
C GLY A 445 -17.76 -24.76 1.16
N PRO A 446 -16.53 -25.27 1.35
CA PRO A 446 -16.31 -26.58 1.95
C PRO A 446 -16.79 -26.65 3.41
N VAL A 447 -17.47 -27.74 3.76
CA VAL A 447 -17.96 -28.02 5.12
C VAL A 447 -17.30 -29.29 5.63
N THR A 448 -16.80 -29.28 6.87
CA THR A 448 -16.20 -30.48 7.48
C THR A 448 -17.28 -31.49 7.89
N GLU A 449 -16.91 -32.75 8.03
CA GLU A 449 -17.83 -33.80 8.54
C GLU A 449 -18.38 -33.47 9.93
N GLU A 450 -17.57 -32.83 10.78
CA GLU A 450 -18.00 -32.39 12.11
C GLU A 450 -19.12 -31.33 11.99
N SER A 451 -18.92 -30.32 11.15
CA SER A 451 -19.93 -29.29 10.91
C SER A 451 -21.18 -29.83 10.22
N LEU A 452 -21.07 -30.80 9.30
CA LEU A 452 -22.23 -31.48 8.72
C LEU A 452 -23.05 -32.20 9.79
N ALA A 453 -22.41 -32.84 10.76
CA ALA A 453 -23.10 -33.46 11.89
C ALA A 453 -23.84 -32.41 12.75
N MET A 454 -23.19 -31.27 13.05
CA MET A 454 -23.83 -30.15 13.76
C MET A 454 -25.05 -29.62 13.02
N LEU A 455 -24.96 -29.43 11.70
CA LEU A 455 -26.06 -28.96 10.86
C LEU A 455 -27.26 -29.92 10.88
N ARG A 456 -27.01 -31.24 10.79
CA ARG A 456 -28.07 -32.26 10.88
C ARG A 456 -28.75 -32.24 12.24
N GLU A 457 -27.99 -32.11 13.32
CA GLU A 457 -28.55 -32.01 14.68
C GLU A 457 -29.42 -30.74 14.85
N LEU A 458 -28.92 -29.58 14.41
CA LEU A 458 -29.68 -28.32 14.42
C LEU A 458 -31.03 -28.47 13.68
N ARG A 459 -31.00 -29.03 12.47
CA ARG A 459 -32.19 -29.21 11.63
C ARG A 459 -33.17 -30.22 12.23
N ASP A 460 -32.68 -31.42 12.54
CA ASP A 460 -33.54 -32.58 12.81
C ASP A 460 -34.05 -32.61 14.25
N LEU A 461 -33.28 -32.07 15.21
CA LEU A 461 -33.63 -32.10 16.63
C LEU A 461 -34.05 -30.74 17.20
N HIS A 462 -33.63 -29.64 16.58
CA HIS A 462 -33.81 -28.30 17.14
C HIS A 462 -34.64 -27.35 16.28
N GLY A 463 -35.18 -27.82 15.14
CA GLY A 463 -36.10 -27.03 14.32
C GLY A 463 -35.45 -25.88 13.56
N TRP A 464 -34.12 -25.87 13.46
CA TRP A 464 -33.41 -24.85 12.66
C TRP A 464 -33.70 -25.03 11.18
N LEU A 465 -33.84 -23.90 10.46
CA LEU A 465 -33.91 -23.92 9.01
C LEU A 465 -32.49 -23.84 8.44
N VAL A 466 -32.03 -24.91 7.80
CA VAL A 466 -30.68 -25.02 7.21
C VAL A 466 -30.80 -25.22 5.70
N TRP A 467 -30.12 -24.37 4.93
CA TRP A 467 -29.97 -24.46 3.47
C TRP A 467 -28.52 -24.70 3.07
N PRO A 468 -28.24 -25.53 2.05
CA PRO A 468 -29.21 -26.30 1.24
C PRO A 468 -29.95 -27.36 2.07
N TYR A 469 -31.10 -27.86 1.59
CA TYR A 469 -31.89 -28.84 2.35
C TYR A 469 -31.26 -30.24 2.35
N ASP A 470 -30.63 -30.60 1.23
CA ASP A 470 -30.06 -31.92 0.98
C ASP A 470 -28.53 -31.89 1.16
N PHE A 471 -28.02 -32.49 2.25
CA PHE A 471 -26.59 -32.65 2.55
C PHE A 471 -26.26 -33.79 3.53
#